data_AF-A0A8D0TBS7-F1
#
_entry.id   AF-A0A8D0TBS7-F1
#
_cell.length_a   1.000
_cell.length_b   1.000
_cell.length_c   1.000
_cell.angle_alpha   90.00
_cell.angle_beta   90.00
_cell.angle_gamma   90.00
#
_symmetry.space_group_name_H-M   'P 1'
#
loop_
_entity.id
_entity.type
_entity.pdbx_description
1 polymer ?
#
loop_
_entity_poly.entity_id
_entity_poly.type
_entity_poly.pdbx_seq_one_letter_code
_entity_poly.pdbx_strand_id
1 'polypeptide(L)'
;MIPRKRYGSKNTDQGVYLGLSKTQVLSPATAGSSSSDIAPLPPPVALAPPPPDTMSCRDRTQEFLSACKSLQSRQNGIQTNKPALRAVRQRSEFTLMAKRIGKDLSNTFAKLEKLTILAKRKSLFDDKAVEIEELTYIIKQDINSLNKQIAQLQDFVRAKGSQSGRHLQTHSNTIVVSLQSKLASMSNDFKSVLEVRTENLKQQRSRREQFSRAPVSALPLAPNHLGKSQAAQGALGVRRRYSGSEGTL
;
A
#
# COMPACT_ATOMS: atom_id res chain seq x y z
N MET A 1 -1.33 58.88 21.25
CA MET A 1 -1.29 58.19 22.55
C MET A 1 -0.91 56.73 22.34
N ILE A 2 0.25 56.32 22.86
CA ILE A 2 0.79 54.95 23.01
C ILE A 2 1.16 54.86 24.52
N PRO A 3 1.28 53.70 25.23
CA PRO A 3 0.98 52.28 24.93
C PRO A 3 0.12 51.59 26.02
N ARG A 4 -0.18 50.28 25.86
CA ARG A 4 0.21 49.28 26.90
C ARG A 4 0.24 47.85 26.35
N LYS A 5 1.48 47.40 26.10
CA LYS A 5 1.92 46.00 26.02
C LYS A 5 1.47 45.25 27.28
N ARG A 6 0.90 44.05 27.12
CA ARG A 6 0.93 43.01 28.17
C ARG A 6 1.96 41.96 27.79
N TYR A 7 3.02 41.90 28.59
CA TYR A 7 3.96 40.78 28.64
C TYR A 7 3.48 39.76 29.68
N GLY A 8 3.70 38.48 29.37
CA GLY A 8 4.13 37.47 30.35
C GLY A 8 3.04 36.59 30.99
N SER A 9 3.03 35.31 30.60
CA SER A 9 3.59 34.27 31.48
C SER A 9 4.02 33.07 30.65
N LYS A 10 5.33 32.84 30.65
CA LYS A 10 5.96 31.61 30.19
C LYS A 10 5.94 30.69 31.41
N ASN A 11 5.29 29.54 31.32
CA ASN A 11 5.52 28.47 32.28
C ASN A 11 5.91 27.23 31.50
N THR A 12 7.21 26.99 31.57
CA THR A 12 7.89 25.74 31.24
C THR A 12 7.72 24.86 32.47
N ASP A 13 7.06 23.71 32.35
CA ASP A 13 7.48 22.54 33.11
C ASP A 13 7.07 21.26 32.38
N GLN A 14 8.00 20.31 32.41
CA GLN A 14 7.99 19.07 31.66
C GLN A 14 7.07 18.06 32.35
N GLY A 15 5.93 17.74 31.73
CA GLY A 15 5.08 16.62 32.15
C GLY A 15 5.32 15.39 31.30
N VAL A 16 6.33 14.58 31.64
CA VAL A 16 6.52 13.23 31.07
C VAL A 16 5.40 12.34 31.60
N TYR A 17 4.45 11.97 30.74
CA TYR A 17 3.42 10.98 31.07
C TYR A 17 4.05 9.57 31.06
N LEU A 18 4.54 9.12 32.22
CA LEU A 18 4.90 7.73 32.47
C LEU A 18 3.64 6.90 32.70
N GLY A 19 3.54 5.77 31.98
CA GLY A 19 2.39 4.88 31.98
C GLY A 19 2.05 4.24 33.32
N LEU A 20 0.78 3.82 33.44
CA LEU A 20 0.31 3.00 34.55
C LEU A 20 1.03 1.65 34.53
N SER A 21 1.65 1.30 35.66
CA SER A 21 2.25 -0.01 35.91
C SER A 21 1.67 -0.63 37.19
N LYS A 22 1.55 -1.98 37.13
CA LYS A 22 1.40 -2.98 38.21
C LYS A 22 -0.01 -3.53 38.48
N THR A 23 -0.33 -4.56 37.71
CA THR A 23 -1.19 -5.67 38.12
C THR A 23 -0.45 -6.53 39.15
N GLN A 24 -1.05 -6.73 40.33
CA GLN A 24 -0.53 -7.52 41.43
C GLN A 24 -0.94 -8.99 41.24
N VAL A 25 0.03 -9.91 41.21
CA VAL A 25 -0.18 -11.36 41.15
C VAL A 25 0.00 -11.91 42.56
N LEU A 26 -0.97 -12.66 43.07
CA LEU A 26 -0.88 -13.36 44.36
C LEU A 26 -1.20 -14.85 44.15
N SER A 27 -0.23 -15.71 44.42
CA SER A 27 -0.37 -17.17 44.51
C SER A 27 -0.39 -17.59 45.99
N PRO A 28 -1.15 -18.62 46.40
CA PRO A 28 -1.16 -19.09 47.77
C PRO A 28 -0.09 -20.15 48.04
N ALA A 29 0.33 -20.19 49.31
CA ALA A 29 1.41 -21.00 49.86
C ALA A 29 0.97 -22.41 50.32
N THR A 30 1.96 -23.28 50.34
CA THR A 30 2.02 -24.70 50.74
C THR A 30 2.13 -24.90 52.26
N ALA A 31 1.46 -25.93 52.79
CA ALA A 31 1.80 -26.69 54.01
C ALA A 31 0.87 -27.94 54.02
N GLY A 32 1.20 -29.16 54.42
CA GLY A 32 2.33 -29.82 55.07
C GLY A 32 1.85 -31.25 55.45
N SER A 33 2.74 -32.24 55.45
CA SER A 33 2.47 -33.70 55.49
C SER A 33 2.04 -34.33 56.84
N SER A 34 1.47 -35.55 56.73
CA SER A 34 1.58 -36.76 57.61
C SER A 34 0.87 -36.77 59.00
N SER A 35 0.26 -37.85 59.55
CA SER A 35 0.00 -39.26 59.17
C SER A 35 -1.01 -39.89 60.18
N SER A 36 -1.77 -40.93 59.76
CA SER A 36 -2.31 -42.13 60.50
C SER A 36 -3.22 -41.92 61.75
N ASP A 37 -4.33 -42.60 62.04
CA ASP A 37 -4.91 -43.89 61.61
C ASP A 37 -6.36 -44.06 62.19
N ILE A 38 -7.11 -45.08 61.73
CA ILE A 38 -8.33 -45.73 62.31
C ILE A 38 -9.75 -45.42 61.75
N ALA A 39 -10.31 -46.48 61.12
CA ALA A 39 -11.70 -46.96 60.99
C ALA A 39 -12.57 -46.61 59.75
N PRO A 40 -13.42 -47.55 59.26
CA PRO A 40 -14.00 -47.51 57.90
C PRO A 40 -15.45 -47.01 57.81
N LEU A 41 -15.67 -46.09 56.86
CA LEU A 41 -16.83 -45.81 55.97
C LEU A 41 -18.29 -45.99 56.47
N PRO A 42 -19.10 -44.93 56.24
CA PRO A 42 -20.37 -45.04 55.51
C PRO A 42 -20.41 -44.14 54.23
N PRO A 43 -21.33 -44.38 53.27
CA PRO A 43 -21.28 -43.84 51.89
C PRO A 43 -21.68 -42.34 51.75
N PRO A 44 -21.42 -41.70 50.58
CA PRO A 44 -21.18 -40.26 50.48
C PRO A 44 -22.46 -39.43 50.38
N VAL A 45 -22.58 -38.40 51.21
CA VAL A 45 -23.57 -37.32 51.02
C VAL A 45 -22.89 -36.23 50.19
N ALA A 46 -23.47 -35.97 49.02
CA ALA A 46 -22.96 -35.07 47.99
C ALA A 46 -22.68 -33.65 48.49
N LEU A 47 -21.42 -33.24 48.46
CA LEU A 47 -20.99 -31.86 48.65
C LEU A 47 -21.13 -31.13 47.31
N ALA A 48 -22.14 -30.25 47.21
CA ALA A 48 -22.35 -29.40 46.05
C ALA A 48 -21.12 -28.48 45.83
N PRO A 49 -20.57 -28.40 44.61
CA PRO A 49 -19.46 -27.49 44.33
C PRO A 49 -19.94 -26.02 44.37
N PRO A 50 -19.10 -25.07 44.82
CA PRO A 50 -19.42 -23.64 44.79
C PRO A 50 -19.72 -23.20 43.35
N PRO A 51 -20.71 -22.32 43.14
CA PRO A 51 -21.13 -21.91 41.80
C PRO A 51 -19.94 -21.27 41.07
N PRO A 52 -19.74 -21.59 39.78
CA PRO A 52 -18.74 -20.91 38.99
C PRO A 52 -19.10 -19.42 38.96
N ASP A 53 -18.11 -18.55 39.17
CA ASP A 53 -18.17 -17.15 38.77
C ASP A 53 -18.45 -17.14 37.28
N THR A 54 -19.74 -17.13 36.95
CA THR A 54 -20.24 -16.97 35.59
C THR A 54 -19.86 -15.56 35.18
N MET A 55 -18.66 -15.45 34.62
CA MET A 55 -18.21 -14.29 33.87
C MET A 55 -19.37 -13.88 32.98
N SER A 56 -19.92 -12.71 33.32
CA SER A 56 -21.15 -12.15 32.79
C SER A 56 -20.97 -11.81 31.32
N CYS A 57 -20.98 -12.83 30.46
CA CYS A 57 -21.38 -12.73 29.06
C CYS A 57 -22.91 -12.57 29.02
N ARG A 58 -23.44 -11.65 29.82
CA ARG A 58 -24.86 -11.40 29.96
C ARG A 58 -25.28 -10.63 28.71
N ASP A 59 -26.13 -11.23 27.89
CA ASP A 59 -26.67 -10.57 26.70
C ASP A 59 -27.63 -9.46 27.13
N ARG A 60 -27.10 -8.24 27.19
CA ARG A 60 -27.84 -7.03 27.57
C ARG A 60 -28.52 -6.37 26.37
N THR A 61 -28.55 -7.03 25.20
CA THR A 61 -29.22 -6.50 24.00
C THR A 61 -30.69 -6.19 24.29
N GLN A 62 -31.38 -7.01 25.08
CA GLN A 62 -32.78 -6.76 25.44
C GLN A 62 -32.97 -5.56 26.37
N GLU A 63 -32.07 -5.35 27.33
CA GLU A 63 -32.08 -4.15 28.19
C GLU A 63 -31.89 -2.89 27.35
N PHE A 64 -30.95 -2.95 26.40
CA PHE A 64 -30.69 -1.86 25.46
C PHE A 64 -31.90 -1.56 24.56
N LEU A 65 -32.49 -2.59 23.94
CA LEU A 65 -33.68 -2.43 23.10
C LEU A 65 -34.87 -1.86 23.89
N SER A 66 -35.07 -2.31 25.13
CA SER A 66 -36.11 -1.79 26.02
C SER A 66 -35.88 -0.32 26.38
N ALA A 67 -34.63 0.06 26.67
CA ALA A 67 -34.24 1.44 26.91
C ALA A 67 -34.46 2.34 25.69
N CYS A 68 -34.11 1.86 24.48
CA CYS A 68 -34.36 2.59 23.22
C CYS A 68 -35.86 2.85 22.99
N LYS A 69 -36.70 1.83 23.15
CA LYS A 69 -38.16 1.95 23.00
C LYS A 69 -38.76 2.94 24.01
N SER A 70 -38.30 2.89 25.26
CA SER A 70 -38.72 3.82 26.32
C SER A 70 -38.39 5.28 25.98
N LEU A 71 -37.16 5.55 25.52
CA LEU A 71 -36.72 6.88 25.07
C LEU A 71 -37.56 7.40 23.90
N GLN A 72 -37.90 6.54 22.95
CA GLN A 72 -38.68 6.92 21.77
C GLN A 72 -40.13 7.29 22.13
N SER A 73 -40.76 6.54 23.05
CA SER A 73 -42.11 6.84 23.55
C SER A 73 -42.19 8.24 24.22
N ARG A 74 -41.14 8.64 24.95
CA ARG A 74 -41.08 9.95 25.61
C ARG A 74 -40.92 11.13 24.63
N GLN A 75 -40.52 10.88 23.37
CA GLN A 75 -40.25 11.92 22.38
C GLN A 75 -41.46 12.25 21.48
N ASN A 76 -42.57 11.52 21.62
CA ASN A 76 -43.79 11.68 20.78
C ASN A 76 -44.54 13.02 20.93
N GLY A 77 -44.06 13.96 21.76
CA GLY A 77 -44.72 15.26 22.01
C GLY A 77 -43.98 16.51 21.53
N ILE A 78 -42.77 16.41 20.97
CA ILE A 78 -41.97 17.60 20.59
C ILE A 78 -41.69 17.57 19.08
N GLN A 79 -42.41 18.44 18.37
CA GLN A 79 -42.34 18.60 16.92
C GLN A 79 -40.97 19.13 16.43
N THR A 80 -40.53 18.56 15.30
CA THR A 80 -39.54 19.06 14.31
C THR A 80 -38.04 18.99 14.62
N ASN A 81 -37.49 17.77 14.48
CA ASN A 81 -36.05 17.47 14.43
C ASN A 81 -35.35 17.92 13.11
N LYS A 82 -35.72 19.07 12.53
CA LYS A 82 -35.13 19.59 11.28
C LYS A 82 -33.60 19.77 11.32
N PRO A 83 -32.97 20.29 12.38
CA PRO A 83 -31.50 20.42 12.43
C PRO A 83 -30.79 19.07 12.57
N ALA A 84 -31.34 18.12 13.34
CA ALA A 84 -30.78 16.77 13.49
C ALA A 84 -30.79 16.00 12.15
N LEU A 85 -31.90 16.07 11.40
CA LEU A 85 -31.99 15.44 10.08
C LEU A 85 -31.00 16.05 9.06
N ARG A 86 -30.75 17.37 9.11
CA ARG A 86 -29.73 18.01 8.26
C ARG A 86 -28.31 17.56 8.62
N ALA A 87 -27.99 17.41 9.91
CA ALA A 87 -26.69 16.91 10.35
C ALA A 87 -26.48 15.44 9.91
N VAL A 88 -27.50 14.59 10.03
CA VAL A 88 -27.46 13.19 9.57
C VAL A 88 -27.29 13.10 8.06
N ARG A 89 -28.02 13.90 7.27
CA ARG A 89 -27.85 13.95 5.81
C ARG A 89 -26.45 14.42 5.42
N GLN A 90 -25.91 15.46 6.05
CA GLN A 90 -24.57 15.95 5.75
C GLN A 90 -23.47 14.95 6.13
N ARG A 91 -23.66 14.19 7.21
CA ARG A 91 -22.80 13.06 7.55
C ARG A 91 -22.82 12.00 6.45
N SER A 92 -24.01 11.71 5.91
CA SER A 92 -24.16 10.78 4.77
C SER A 92 -23.39 11.25 3.53
N GLU A 93 -23.47 12.54 3.19
CA GLU A 93 -22.77 13.10 2.02
C GLU A 93 -21.24 13.02 2.14
N PHE A 94 -20.67 13.44 3.28
CA PHE A 94 -19.23 13.31 3.53
C PHE A 94 -18.77 11.86 3.42
N THR A 95 -19.49 10.94 4.07
CA THR A 95 -19.18 9.52 4.05
C THR A 95 -19.29 8.94 2.63
N LEU A 96 -20.27 9.38 1.83
CA LEU A 96 -20.43 8.94 0.45
C LEU A 96 -19.26 9.39 -0.43
N MET A 97 -18.86 10.67 -0.33
CA MET A 97 -17.70 11.22 -1.04
C MET A 97 -16.42 10.48 -0.64
N ALA A 98 -16.17 10.32 0.66
CA ALA A 98 -15.01 9.61 1.17
C ALA A 98 -14.96 8.14 0.70
N LYS A 99 -16.12 7.46 0.67
CA LYS A 99 -16.22 6.08 0.17
C LYS A 99 -15.90 6.00 -1.32
N ARG A 100 -16.39 6.94 -2.12
CA ARG A 100 -16.09 7.02 -3.56
C ARG A 100 -14.59 7.20 -3.80
N ILE A 101 -13.97 8.17 -3.13
CA ILE A 101 -12.52 8.42 -3.21
C ILE A 101 -11.75 7.16 -2.80
N GLY A 102 -12.16 6.49 -1.71
CA GLY A 102 -11.55 5.24 -1.27
C GLY A 102 -11.59 4.14 -2.34
N LYS A 103 -12.72 3.99 -3.04
CA LYS A 103 -12.86 3.03 -4.15
C LYS A 103 -11.96 3.39 -5.33
N ASP A 104 -11.97 4.66 -5.75
CA ASP A 104 -11.13 5.14 -6.86
C ASP A 104 -9.63 4.96 -6.54
N LEU A 105 -9.24 5.19 -5.29
CA LEU A 105 -7.89 4.95 -4.79
C LEU A 105 -7.49 3.47 -4.89
N SER A 106 -8.34 2.56 -4.39
CA SER A 106 -8.10 1.11 -4.54
C SER A 106 -7.99 0.67 -6.00
N ASN A 107 -8.88 1.18 -6.86
CA ASN A 107 -8.83 0.89 -8.30
C ASN A 107 -7.52 1.39 -8.94
N THR A 108 -7.03 2.55 -8.52
CA THR A 108 -5.78 3.12 -9.05
C THR A 108 -4.56 2.33 -8.55
N PHE A 109 -4.58 1.87 -7.29
CA PHE A 109 -3.55 0.95 -6.79
C PHE A 109 -3.47 -0.35 -7.58
N ALA A 110 -4.60 -0.96 -7.94
CA ALA A 110 -4.61 -2.17 -8.77
C ALA A 110 -4.01 -1.93 -10.16
N LYS A 111 -4.30 -0.78 -10.78
CA LYS A 111 -3.65 -0.39 -12.05
C LYS A 111 -2.15 -0.19 -11.88
N LEU A 112 -1.74 0.45 -10.79
CA LEU A 112 -0.32 0.68 -10.47
C LEU A 112 0.43 -0.63 -10.22
N GLU A 113 -0.19 -1.59 -9.54
CA GLU A 113 0.38 -2.93 -9.34
C GLU A 113 0.59 -3.63 -10.69
N LYS A 114 -0.41 -3.59 -11.58
CA LYS A 114 -0.28 -4.11 -12.93
C LYS A 114 0.86 -3.43 -13.71
N LEU A 115 0.92 -2.09 -13.66
CA LEU A 115 2.01 -1.32 -14.29
C LEU A 115 3.36 -1.72 -13.72
N THR A 116 3.46 -1.93 -12.40
CA THR A 116 4.69 -2.37 -11.74
C THR A 116 5.18 -3.72 -12.27
N ILE A 117 4.26 -4.68 -12.44
CA ILE A 117 4.57 -5.99 -13.00
C ILE A 117 5.11 -5.83 -14.43
N LEU A 118 4.45 -5.05 -15.28
CA LEU A 118 4.87 -4.82 -16.66
C LEU A 118 6.21 -4.09 -16.73
N ALA A 119 6.40 -3.03 -15.95
CA ALA A 119 7.61 -2.21 -15.92
C ALA A 119 8.87 -2.99 -15.49
N LYS A 120 8.70 -4.01 -14.64
CA LYS A 120 9.80 -4.86 -14.15
C LYS A 120 10.14 -6.01 -15.10
N ARG A 121 9.32 -6.31 -16.11
CA ARG A 121 9.64 -7.34 -17.11
C ARG A 121 10.82 -6.87 -17.96
N LYS A 122 11.84 -7.72 -18.07
CA LYS A 122 13.07 -7.46 -18.85
C LYS A 122 13.10 -8.19 -20.21
N SER A 123 12.00 -8.83 -20.59
CA SER A 123 11.92 -9.59 -21.85
C SER A 123 11.86 -8.65 -23.05
N LEU A 124 12.71 -8.89 -24.05
CA LEU A 124 12.76 -8.10 -25.28
C LEU A 124 11.60 -8.38 -26.24
N PHE A 125 11.03 -9.59 -26.17
CA PHE A 125 10.08 -10.12 -27.16
C PHE A 125 8.62 -10.00 -26.72
N ASP A 126 8.39 -9.71 -25.44
CA ASP A 126 7.05 -9.59 -24.86
C ASP A 126 6.90 -8.28 -24.09
N ASP A 127 7.58 -7.23 -24.58
CA ASP A 127 7.48 -5.90 -24.02
C ASP A 127 6.15 -5.26 -24.43
N LYS A 128 5.26 -5.04 -23.44
CA LYS A 128 3.93 -4.46 -23.66
C LYS A 128 3.98 -2.94 -23.60
N ALA A 129 4.78 -2.31 -24.47
CA ALA A 129 5.03 -0.87 -24.43
C ALA A 129 3.74 -0.02 -24.49
N VAL A 130 2.80 -0.38 -25.38
CA VAL A 130 1.51 0.32 -25.52
C VAL A 130 0.69 0.24 -24.23
N GLU A 131 0.57 -0.95 -23.64
CA GLU A 131 -0.19 -1.15 -22.39
C GLU A 131 0.44 -0.38 -21.22
N ILE A 132 1.78 -0.30 -21.17
CA ILE A 132 2.52 0.50 -20.19
C ILE A 132 2.20 1.99 -20.37
N GLU A 133 2.19 2.49 -21.60
CA GLU A 133 1.86 3.89 -21.90
C GLU A 133 0.41 4.23 -21.54
N GLU A 134 -0.54 3.37 -21.90
CA GLU A 134 -1.96 3.51 -21.57
C GLU A 134 -2.18 3.51 -20.04
N LEU A 135 -1.63 2.53 -19.33
CA LEU A 135 -1.73 2.48 -17.87
C LEU A 135 -1.08 3.70 -17.22
N THR A 136 0.06 4.15 -17.73
CA THR A 136 0.74 5.37 -17.26
C THR A 136 -0.16 6.59 -17.42
N TYR A 137 -0.83 6.71 -18.57
CA TYR A 137 -1.75 7.82 -18.84
C TYR A 137 -2.97 7.78 -17.93
N ILE A 138 -3.62 6.62 -17.80
CA ILE A 138 -4.80 6.42 -16.94
C ILE A 138 -4.45 6.73 -15.48
N ILE A 139 -3.33 6.22 -14.97
CA ILE A 139 -2.92 6.46 -13.58
C ILE A 139 -2.63 7.95 -13.33
N LYS A 140 -1.99 8.65 -14.28
CA LYS A 140 -1.82 10.12 -14.18
C LYS A 140 -3.16 10.84 -14.08
N GLN A 141 -4.14 10.46 -14.89
CA GLN A 141 -5.48 11.05 -14.84
C GLN A 141 -6.19 10.74 -13.51
N ASP A 142 -6.12 9.49 -13.06
CA ASP A 142 -6.72 9.04 -11.81
C ASP A 142 -6.13 9.79 -10.60
N ILE A 143 -4.80 9.94 -10.52
CA ILE A 143 -4.14 10.69 -9.44
C ILE A 143 -4.60 12.15 -9.44
N ASN A 144 -4.67 12.79 -10.61
CA ASN A 144 -5.13 14.17 -10.72
C ASN A 144 -6.61 14.32 -10.31
N SER A 145 -7.45 13.36 -10.71
CA SER A 145 -8.85 13.30 -10.31
C SER A 145 -9.01 13.10 -8.80
N LEU A 146 -8.28 12.15 -8.21
CA LEU A 146 -8.26 11.88 -6.78
C LEU A 146 -7.82 13.11 -5.99
N ASN A 147 -6.78 13.81 -6.45
CA ASN A 147 -6.31 15.04 -5.79
C ASN A 147 -7.39 16.13 -5.75
N LYS A 148 -8.11 16.33 -6.87
CA LYS A 148 -9.25 17.26 -6.94
C LYS A 148 -10.40 16.84 -6.02
N GLN A 149 -10.76 15.56 -6.00
CA GLN A 149 -11.83 15.05 -5.14
C GLN A 149 -11.49 15.19 -3.65
N ILE A 150 -10.23 14.94 -3.26
CA ILE A 150 -9.76 15.10 -1.88
C ILE A 150 -9.74 16.59 -1.49
N ALA A 151 -9.32 17.49 -2.38
CA ALA A 151 -9.39 18.93 -2.14
C ALA A 151 -10.85 19.39 -1.89
N GLN A 152 -11.79 18.94 -2.72
CA GLN A 152 -13.22 19.21 -2.54
C GLN A 152 -13.75 18.65 -1.21
N LEU A 153 -13.34 17.43 -0.82
CA LEU A 153 -13.70 16.84 0.46
C LEU A 153 -13.16 17.69 1.63
N GLN A 154 -11.94 18.21 1.51
CA GLN A 154 -11.34 19.09 2.52
C GLN A 154 -12.07 20.43 2.61
N ASP A 155 -12.45 21.03 1.48
CA ASP A 155 -13.28 22.24 1.42
C ASP A 155 -14.64 22.03 2.12
N PHE A 156 -15.28 20.90 1.86
CA PHE A 156 -16.54 20.52 2.51
C PHE A 156 -16.39 20.49 4.04
N VAL A 157 -15.30 19.90 4.55
CA VAL A 157 -15.00 19.83 5.98
C VAL A 157 -14.68 21.20 6.57
N ARG A 158 -13.97 22.07 5.83
CA ARG A 158 -13.69 23.46 6.26
C ARG A 158 -14.96 24.31 6.35
N ALA A 159 -15.79 24.28 5.31
CA ALA A 159 -17.04 25.05 5.25
C ALA A 159 -18.01 24.68 6.38
N LYS A 160 -17.94 23.44 6.88
CA LYS A 160 -18.79 22.92 7.96
C LYS A 160 -18.19 23.00 9.36
N GLY A 161 -16.91 23.32 9.49
CA GLY A 161 -16.18 23.28 10.77
C GLY A 161 -16.71 24.25 11.84
N SER A 162 -17.44 25.30 11.47
CA SER A 162 -18.03 26.27 12.41
C SER A 162 -19.36 25.81 13.04
N GLN A 163 -20.03 24.79 12.46
CA GLN A 163 -21.38 24.37 12.85
C GLN A 163 -21.44 22.93 13.38
N SER A 164 -20.32 22.21 13.40
CA SER A 164 -20.27 20.77 13.72
C SER A 164 -19.51 20.50 15.02
N GLY A 165 -19.92 19.49 15.78
CA GLY A 165 -19.29 19.13 17.05
C GLY A 165 -17.82 18.73 16.89
N ARG A 166 -16.97 19.08 17.86
CA ARG A 166 -15.50 18.87 17.83
C ARG A 166 -15.08 17.48 17.37
N HIS A 167 -15.73 16.44 17.90
CA HIS A 167 -15.40 15.05 17.57
C HIS A 167 -15.64 14.70 16.09
N LEU A 168 -16.74 15.19 15.50
CA LEU A 168 -17.06 14.95 14.08
C LEU A 168 -16.05 15.65 13.16
N GLN A 169 -15.62 16.85 13.54
CA GLN A 169 -14.61 17.59 12.80
C GLN A 169 -13.26 16.86 12.83
N THR A 170 -12.83 16.38 14.01
CA THR A 170 -11.61 15.59 14.15
C THR A 170 -11.66 14.34 13.27
N HIS A 171 -12.75 13.57 13.33
CA HIS A 171 -12.90 12.38 12.50
C HIS A 171 -12.79 12.69 11.00
N SER A 172 -13.51 13.71 10.54
CA SER A 172 -13.52 14.08 9.11
C SER A 172 -12.13 14.52 8.64
N ASN A 173 -11.40 15.30 9.45
CA ASN A 173 -10.02 15.68 9.19
C ASN A 173 -9.08 14.46 9.13
N THR A 174 -9.20 13.52 10.07
CA THR A 174 -8.39 12.29 10.09
C THR A 174 -8.58 11.48 8.81
N ILE A 175 -9.81 11.37 8.31
CA ILE A 175 -10.10 10.67 7.05
C ILE A 175 -9.44 11.38 5.87
N VAL A 176 -9.56 12.71 5.76
CA VAL A 176 -8.92 13.49 4.69
C VAL A 176 -7.40 13.29 4.71
N VAL A 177 -6.76 13.40 5.87
CA VAL A 177 -5.31 13.19 6.01
C VAL A 177 -4.90 11.77 5.64
N SER A 178 -5.69 10.75 6.02
CA SER A 178 -5.43 9.36 5.63
C SER A 178 -5.49 9.18 4.12
N LEU A 179 -6.49 9.76 3.45
CA LEU A 179 -6.63 9.71 1.99
C LEU A 179 -5.47 10.42 1.30
N GLN A 180 -5.06 11.59 1.80
CA GLN A 180 -3.91 12.35 1.29
C GLN A 180 -2.61 11.54 1.40
N SER A 181 -2.36 10.93 2.56
CA SER A 181 -1.18 10.10 2.80
C SER A 181 -1.13 8.93 1.81
N LYS A 182 -2.24 8.21 1.64
CA LYS A 182 -2.32 7.10 0.67
C LYS A 182 -2.10 7.55 -0.77
N LEU A 183 -2.67 8.69 -1.17
CA LEU A 183 -2.46 9.25 -2.52
C LEU A 183 -1.01 9.68 -2.73
N ALA A 184 -0.38 10.25 -1.72
CA ALA A 184 1.03 10.64 -1.76
C ALA A 184 1.94 9.40 -1.93
N SER A 185 1.70 8.34 -1.15
CA SER A 185 2.40 7.06 -1.32
C SER A 185 2.23 6.50 -2.73
N MET A 186 0.99 6.40 -3.22
CA MET A 186 0.71 5.96 -4.59
C MET A 186 1.44 6.79 -5.66
N SER A 187 1.50 8.11 -5.48
CA SER A 187 2.19 9.01 -6.41
C SER A 187 3.70 8.80 -6.41
N ASN A 188 4.28 8.47 -5.26
CA ASN A 188 5.71 8.15 -5.15
C ASN A 188 6.02 6.78 -5.74
N ASP A 189 5.19 5.77 -5.47
CA ASP A 189 5.32 4.44 -6.07
C ASP A 189 5.22 4.51 -7.59
N PHE A 190 4.27 5.30 -8.11
CA PHE A 190 4.13 5.53 -9.54
C PHE A 190 5.40 6.12 -10.17
N LYS A 191 6.04 7.11 -9.54
CA LYS A 191 7.32 7.66 -10.03
C LYS A 191 8.40 6.59 -10.05
N SER A 192 8.57 5.86 -8.95
CA SER A 192 9.57 4.79 -8.84
C SER A 192 9.39 3.72 -9.93
N VAL A 193 8.15 3.36 -10.26
CA VAL A 193 7.85 2.39 -11.32
C VAL A 193 8.26 2.91 -12.70
N LEU A 194 8.05 4.20 -12.99
CA LEU A 194 8.48 4.81 -14.25
C LEU A 194 10.00 4.92 -14.36
N GLU A 195 10.69 5.19 -13.25
CA GLU A 195 12.15 5.17 -13.18
C GLU A 195 12.70 3.78 -13.51
N VAL A 196 12.13 2.73 -12.90
CA VAL A 196 12.48 1.32 -13.20
C VAL A 196 12.27 1.00 -14.68
N ARG A 197 11.15 1.44 -15.29
CA ARG A 197 10.89 1.23 -16.71
C ARG A 197 11.93 1.93 -17.59
N THR A 198 12.28 3.16 -17.25
CA THR A 198 13.27 3.95 -17.98
C THR A 198 14.64 3.28 -17.94
N GLU A 199 15.05 2.80 -16.77
CA GLU A 199 16.32 2.08 -16.60
C GLU A 199 16.32 0.74 -17.35
N ASN A 200 15.21 -0.01 -17.33
CA ASN A 200 15.10 -1.24 -18.12
C ASN A 200 15.25 -0.99 -19.63
N LEU A 201 14.60 0.05 -20.16
CA LEU A 201 14.75 0.42 -21.57
C LEU A 201 16.18 0.83 -21.94
N LYS A 202 16.86 1.55 -21.05
CA LYS A 202 18.27 1.92 -21.21
C LYS A 202 19.18 0.69 -21.24
N GLN A 203 19.00 -0.24 -20.30
CA GLN A 203 19.75 -1.50 -20.26
C GLN A 203 19.52 -2.34 -21.52
N GLN A 204 18.27 -2.41 -21.99
CA GLN A 204 17.90 -3.09 -23.22
C GLN A 204 18.59 -2.50 -24.45
N ARG A 205 18.61 -1.17 -24.59
CA ARG A 205 19.34 -0.48 -25.67
C ARG A 205 20.83 -0.74 -25.61
N SER A 206 21.44 -0.59 -24.43
CA SER A 206 22.87 -0.83 -24.22
C SER A 206 23.29 -2.26 -24.59
N ARG A 207 22.52 -3.28 -24.18
CA ARG A 207 22.77 -4.68 -24.59
C ARG A 207 22.63 -4.85 -26.10
N ARG A 208 21.57 -4.30 -26.69
CA ARG A 208 21.37 -4.37 -28.15
C ARG A 208 22.57 -3.79 -28.89
N GLU A 209 23.05 -2.62 -28.48
CA GLU A 209 24.21 -1.95 -29.07
C GLU A 209 25.50 -2.76 -28.91
N GLN A 210 25.72 -3.39 -27.75
CA GLN A 210 26.90 -4.24 -27.51
C GLN A 210 26.93 -5.47 -28.43
N PHE A 211 25.77 -6.11 -28.66
CA PHE A 211 25.68 -7.29 -29.53
C PHE A 211 25.49 -6.95 -31.01
N SER A 212 24.99 -5.75 -31.35
CA SER A 212 24.85 -5.29 -32.74
C SER A 212 26.12 -4.68 -33.32
N ARG A 213 27.10 -4.33 -32.47
CA ARG A 213 28.36 -3.68 -32.87
C ARG A 213 29.54 -4.66 -32.98
N ALA A 214 29.30 -5.97 -32.91
CA ALA A 214 30.32 -6.95 -33.28
C ALA A 214 30.67 -6.75 -34.77
N PRO A 215 31.95 -6.52 -35.13
CA PRO A 215 32.33 -6.41 -36.52
C PRO A 215 32.08 -7.77 -37.18
N VAL A 216 31.27 -7.79 -38.23
CA VAL A 216 31.22 -8.85 -39.23
C VAL A 216 32.51 -8.85 -40.05
N SER A 217 33.65 -8.96 -39.39
CA SER A 217 34.95 -9.15 -40.04
C SER A 217 35.46 -10.53 -39.66
N ALA A 218 35.38 -11.42 -40.64
CA ALA A 218 36.03 -12.74 -40.72
C ALA A 218 35.48 -13.86 -39.81
N LEU A 219 34.32 -14.42 -40.20
CA LEU A 219 34.17 -15.88 -40.17
C LEU A 219 34.63 -16.40 -41.54
N PRO A 220 35.81 -17.05 -41.65
CA PRO A 220 36.08 -17.83 -42.84
C PRO A 220 35.15 -19.04 -42.80
N LEU A 221 34.07 -19.01 -43.59
CA LEU A 221 33.41 -20.26 -43.98
C LEU A 221 34.45 -21.06 -44.76
N ALA A 222 35.08 -22.03 -44.11
CA ALA A 222 35.88 -23.04 -44.78
C ALA A 222 34.93 -23.94 -45.59
N PRO A 223 35.07 -24.04 -46.93
CA PRO A 223 34.38 -25.06 -47.70
C PRO A 223 35.08 -26.40 -47.44
N ASN A 224 34.32 -27.40 -46.96
CA ASN A 224 34.73 -28.79 -46.96
C ASN A 224 35.13 -29.21 -48.38
N HIS A 225 36.43 -29.47 -48.61
CA HIS A 225 36.89 -30.20 -49.78
C HIS A 225 37.40 -31.57 -49.35
N LEU A 226 36.48 -32.53 -49.29
CA LEU A 226 36.79 -33.95 -49.27
C LEU A 226 36.99 -34.38 -50.73
N GLY A 227 38.23 -34.52 -51.20
CA GLY A 227 38.45 -34.99 -52.57
C GLY A 227 39.88 -35.01 -53.10
N LYS A 228 40.48 -36.20 -53.01
CA LYS A 228 41.43 -36.83 -53.96
C LYS A 228 42.94 -36.56 -53.86
N SER A 229 43.62 -37.69 -53.64
CA SER A 229 45.02 -37.99 -53.93
C SER A 229 45.34 -38.01 -55.44
N GLN A 230 46.67 -37.97 -55.70
CA GLN A 230 47.45 -38.48 -56.85
C GLN A 230 48.02 -37.46 -57.87
N ALA A 231 49.33 -37.21 -57.72
CA ALA A 231 50.45 -37.62 -58.59
C ALA A 231 50.67 -37.04 -60.01
N ALA A 232 51.98 -37.01 -60.35
CA ALA A 232 52.69 -36.78 -61.63
C ALA A 232 53.00 -35.31 -62.01
N GLN A 233 54.25 -34.82 -61.91
CA GLN A 233 55.43 -35.00 -62.79
C GLN A 233 55.26 -34.46 -64.23
N GLY A 234 56.16 -33.56 -64.66
CA GLY A 234 56.43 -33.35 -66.10
C GLY A 234 56.87 -31.94 -66.56
N ALA A 235 58.19 -31.70 -66.55
CA ALA A 235 59.04 -31.06 -67.57
C ALA A 235 58.65 -29.78 -68.38
N LEU A 236 59.56 -28.79 -68.27
CA LEU A 236 60.28 -28.02 -69.32
C LEU A 236 59.54 -27.24 -70.43
N GLY A 237 59.95 -25.97 -70.61
CA GLY A 237 59.79 -25.22 -71.88
C GLY A 237 59.44 -23.74 -71.68
N VAL A 238 60.40 -22.83 -71.47
CA VAL A 238 61.05 -22.00 -72.52
C VAL A 238 60.24 -20.74 -72.95
N ARG A 239 60.85 -19.59 -72.63
CA ARG A 239 60.93 -18.31 -73.39
C ARG A 239 59.76 -17.31 -73.43
N ARG A 240 60.09 -16.13 -72.90
CA ARG A 240 60.34 -14.84 -73.61
C ARG A 240 59.37 -13.70 -73.25
N ARG A 241 60.02 -12.63 -72.78
CA ARG A 241 59.62 -11.23 -72.61
C ARG A 241 58.55 -10.71 -73.57
N TYR A 242 57.72 -9.78 -73.09
CA TYR A 242 57.57 -8.34 -73.48
C TYR A 242 56.58 -7.74 -72.42
N SER A 243 56.94 -6.71 -71.63
CA SER A 243 56.99 -5.26 -71.91
C SER A 243 55.61 -4.56 -71.93
N GLY A 244 55.49 -3.48 -71.15
CA GLY A 244 54.43 -2.45 -71.20
C GLY A 244 53.64 -2.38 -69.89
N SER A 245 53.93 -1.49 -68.93
CA SER A 245 53.80 -0.01 -68.89
C SER A 245 52.42 0.47 -68.40
N GLU A 246 52.44 0.98 -67.16
CA GLU A 246 51.76 2.18 -66.62
C GLU A 246 50.23 2.28 -66.52
N GLY A 247 49.78 2.90 -65.43
CA GLY A 247 48.40 3.35 -65.24
C GLY A 247 48.01 3.58 -63.79
N THR A 248 48.63 4.54 -63.12
CA THR A 248 48.21 5.12 -61.84
C THR A 248 46.80 5.72 -61.96
N LEU A 249 45.89 5.36 -61.03
CA LEU A 249 45.12 6.23 -60.14
C LEU A 249 44.31 5.38 -59.15
#